data_AF-A0A7V5FGZ2-F1
#
_entry.id   AF-A0A7V5FGZ2-F1
#
_cell.length_a   1.000
_cell.length_b   1.000
_cell.length_c   1.000
_cell.angle_alpha   90.00
_cell.angle_beta   90.00
_cell.angle_gamma   90.00
#
_symmetry.space_group_name_H-M   'P 1'
#
loop_
_entity.id
_entity.type
_entity.pdbx_description
1 polymer ?
#
loop_
_entity_poly.entity_id
_entity_poly.type
_entity_poly.pdbx_seq_one_letter_code
_entity_poly.pdbx_strand_id
1 'polypeptide(L)'
;MDAFHTKRRKNIFLLLKRLLSILAATFLTLLSSSHTYAVAHQRTIQDQCYACHQAMGDKPGSLYGRDIHHKIGITCAGCHGGDATAEDPEIAMSKKAGFVGVPTGNAISEMCARCHDNDEFMKSYNPLLPAGQYAQLKGSVHGRASTVANEMVAQCTSCHGVHEIAKVTTPASPVYPTNVVRTCARCHSDPTYMKKYNPALRVDQFELYKTSVHGRRNMEGDPKVAECASCHGSHDILPAKDPRSHVYPINIPETCAKCHSNEKYMKPYHLPTNQYEEYVSSVHGVALLKKHDTGAPACNSCHGNHGAVPPGVQSVSNVCGVCHTLNAQLFEGSPHKKAFDQRKLPECEVCHGNHGVQHPTDAMLGVGEGSVCSRCHTLGDTSSGYQVAKVMRLMIDSLTNRQGLAERLLKEAEQKGMEVSEAFYNLRGARQSLMEARTAVHAFDLATFKGPLDKGMKIANQAVLDGESAIHEYYFRRWGLGISTLIITVLAFGLFLRIRQADREWREKQRRM
;
A
#
# COMPACT_ATOMS: atom_id res chain seq x y z
N MET A 1 93.03 13.84 -16.24
CA MET A 1 91.66 13.32 -16.44
C MET A 1 91.73 11.80 -16.44
N ASP A 2 91.59 11.13 -15.29
CA ASP A 2 91.27 9.67 -15.24
C ASP A 2 91.07 9.07 -13.83
N ALA A 3 91.35 9.81 -12.74
CA ALA A 3 91.20 9.28 -11.38
C ALA A 3 89.83 9.48 -10.72
N PHE A 4 88.98 10.39 -11.24
CA PHE A 4 87.67 10.71 -10.65
C PHE A 4 86.50 9.88 -11.21
N HIS A 5 86.63 9.32 -12.43
CA HIS A 5 85.56 8.52 -13.06
C HIS A 5 85.53 7.06 -12.61
N THR A 6 86.65 6.50 -12.15
CA THR A 6 86.78 5.09 -11.72
C THR A 6 86.14 4.83 -10.36
N LYS A 7 86.19 5.80 -9.43
CA LYS A 7 85.61 5.67 -8.08
C LYS A 7 84.08 5.73 -8.09
N ARG A 8 83.49 6.53 -8.99
CA ARG A 8 82.03 6.65 -9.16
C ARG A 8 81.42 5.41 -9.82
N ARG A 9 82.11 4.81 -10.81
CA ARG A 9 81.67 3.55 -11.44
C ARG A 9 81.73 2.35 -10.50
N LYS A 10 82.77 2.22 -9.65
CA LYS A 10 82.84 1.14 -8.66
C LYS A 10 81.74 1.23 -7.61
N ASN A 11 81.39 2.43 -7.13
CA ASN A 11 80.32 2.62 -6.15
C ASN A 11 78.93 2.33 -6.72
N ILE A 12 78.67 2.72 -7.97
CA ILE A 12 77.40 2.40 -8.66
C ILE A 12 77.27 0.88 -8.90
N PHE A 13 78.37 0.21 -9.26
CA PHE A 13 78.37 -1.24 -9.47
C PHE A 13 78.17 -2.04 -8.17
N LEU A 14 78.72 -1.56 -7.04
CA LEU A 14 78.48 -2.14 -5.72
C LEU A 14 77.03 -1.89 -5.24
N LEU A 15 76.46 -0.72 -5.51
CA LEU A 15 75.07 -0.40 -5.20
C LEU A 15 74.10 -1.25 -6.02
N LEU A 16 74.34 -1.44 -7.33
CA LEU A 16 73.52 -2.31 -8.16
C LEU A 16 73.63 -3.79 -7.76
N LYS A 17 74.83 -4.28 -7.39
CA LYS A 17 74.97 -5.64 -6.86
C LYS A 17 74.23 -5.83 -5.54
N ARG A 18 74.30 -4.86 -4.62
CA ARG A 18 73.53 -4.92 -3.35
C ARG A 18 72.01 -4.84 -3.59
N LEU A 19 71.55 -4.01 -4.52
CA LEU A 19 70.14 -3.93 -4.90
C LEU A 19 69.63 -5.22 -5.56
N LEU A 20 70.41 -5.85 -6.46
CA LEU A 20 70.05 -7.14 -7.04
C LEU A 20 70.07 -8.28 -6.01
N SER A 21 71.01 -8.29 -5.08
CA SER A 21 71.05 -9.29 -4.00
C SER A 21 69.90 -9.13 -3.01
N ILE A 22 69.50 -7.89 -2.70
CA ILE A 22 68.34 -7.62 -1.84
C ILE A 22 67.03 -7.97 -2.56
N LEU A 23 66.90 -7.66 -3.86
CA LEU A 23 65.76 -8.08 -4.69
C LEU A 23 65.67 -9.60 -4.87
N ALA A 24 66.80 -10.29 -5.02
CA ALA A 24 66.82 -11.76 -5.10
C ALA A 24 66.48 -12.41 -3.75
N ALA A 25 66.96 -11.85 -2.64
CA ALA A 25 66.63 -12.34 -1.30
C ALA A 25 65.16 -12.07 -0.93
N THR A 26 64.59 -10.91 -1.28
CA THR A 26 63.16 -10.62 -1.05
C THR A 26 62.27 -11.46 -1.95
N PHE A 27 62.66 -11.74 -3.20
CA PHE A 27 61.92 -12.63 -4.10
C PHE A 27 61.96 -14.10 -3.61
N LEU A 28 63.09 -14.58 -3.08
CA LEU A 28 63.18 -15.94 -2.49
C LEU A 28 62.39 -16.06 -1.17
N THR A 29 62.33 -15.01 -0.34
CA THR A 29 61.49 -14.98 0.88
C THR A 29 60.01 -14.81 0.57
N LEU A 30 59.64 -14.19 -0.56
CA LEU A 30 58.25 -14.07 -1.01
C LEU A 30 57.75 -15.35 -1.73
N LEU A 31 58.65 -16.14 -2.34
CA LEU A 31 58.34 -17.45 -2.91
C LEU A 31 58.24 -18.57 -1.85
N SER A 32 58.91 -18.41 -0.70
CA SER A 32 58.85 -19.37 0.41
C SER A 32 57.77 -19.05 1.46
N SER A 33 57.20 -17.84 1.45
CA SER A 33 56.05 -17.45 2.30
C SER A 33 54.69 -17.49 1.58
N SER A 34 54.66 -17.89 0.29
CA SER A 34 53.43 -18.06 -0.50
C SER A 34 52.96 -19.52 -0.61
N HIS A 35 53.55 -20.45 0.14
CA HIS A 35 53.16 -21.88 0.15
C HIS A 35 52.46 -22.35 1.44
N THR A 36 52.08 -21.43 2.33
CA THR A 36 51.40 -21.78 3.59
C THR A 36 50.12 -21.00 3.84
N TYR A 37 49.30 -20.79 2.81
CA TYR A 37 47.88 -20.54 3.00
C TYR A 37 47.07 -21.27 1.91
N ALA A 38 46.13 -22.09 2.38
CA ALA A 38 45.14 -22.86 1.61
C ALA A 38 45.61 -24.15 0.90
N VAL A 39 46.15 -25.10 1.66
CA VAL A 39 45.61 -26.47 1.55
C VAL A 39 44.55 -26.57 2.63
N ALA A 40 43.34 -26.10 2.32
CA ALA A 40 42.17 -26.64 3.00
C ALA A 40 42.22 -28.13 2.74
N HIS A 41 42.49 -28.91 3.79
CA HIS A 41 42.43 -30.35 3.72
C HIS A 41 41.01 -30.69 3.29
N GLN A 42 40.84 -30.97 1.99
CA GLN A 42 39.63 -31.52 1.43
C GLN A 42 39.56 -32.92 2.02
N ARG A 43 39.07 -33.03 3.27
CA ARG A 43 38.61 -34.31 3.81
C ARG A 43 37.61 -34.79 2.79
N THR A 44 37.98 -35.81 2.02
CA THR A 44 37.04 -36.61 1.26
C THR A 44 36.04 -37.12 2.28
N ILE A 45 34.86 -36.52 2.29
CA ILE A 45 33.80 -36.92 3.20
C ILE A 45 33.35 -38.28 2.69
N GLN A 46 33.73 -39.30 3.45
CA GLN A 46 33.44 -40.68 3.13
C GLN A 46 31.95 -40.91 3.42
N ASP A 47 31.19 -41.08 2.34
CA ASP A 47 29.77 -41.39 2.39
C ASP A 47 29.55 -42.75 1.68
N GLN A 48 29.67 -43.83 2.47
CA GLN A 48 29.44 -45.20 1.99
C GLN A 48 27.98 -45.41 1.58
N CYS A 49 27.04 -44.69 2.20
CA CYS A 49 25.65 -44.69 1.78
C CYS A 49 25.54 -44.20 0.34
N TYR A 50 26.11 -43.03 0.03
CA TYR A 50 26.10 -42.49 -1.34
C TYR A 50 26.80 -43.41 -2.34
N ALA A 51 28.00 -43.92 -2.00
CA ALA A 51 28.76 -44.79 -2.89
C ALA A 51 27.98 -46.07 -3.25
N CYS A 52 27.38 -46.73 -2.26
CA CYS A 52 26.58 -47.92 -2.47
C CYS A 52 25.28 -47.61 -3.24
N HIS A 53 24.51 -46.60 -2.83
CA HIS A 53 23.24 -46.24 -3.48
C HIS A 53 23.42 -45.72 -4.91
N GLN A 54 24.49 -44.98 -5.18
CA GLN A 54 24.86 -44.59 -6.54
C GLN A 54 25.21 -45.82 -7.39
N ALA A 55 25.99 -46.77 -6.87
CA ALA A 55 26.36 -47.99 -7.60
C ALA A 55 25.15 -48.89 -7.89
N MET A 56 24.16 -48.93 -6.98
CA MET A 56 22.88 -49.59 -7.22
C MET A 56 22.01 -48.90 -8.28
N GLY A 57 22.32 -47.66 -8.63
CA GLY A 57 21.57 -46.88 -9.61
C GLY A 57 20.19 -46.45 -9.11
N ASP A 58 20.01 -46.34 -7.80
CA ASP A 58 18.73 -45.91 -7.25
C ASP A 58 18.50 -44.41 -7.49
N LYS A 59 17.24 -43.98 -7.39
CA LYS A 59 16.88 -42.58 -7.66
C LYS A 59 17.54 -41.62 -6.66
N PRO A 60 17.52 -41.85 -5.34
CA PRO A 60 18.25 -41.00 -4.39
C PRO A 60 19.76 -40.87 -4.71
N GLY A 61 20.47 -41.97 -4.91
CA GLY A 61 21.91 -41.97 -5.19
C GLY A 61 22.27 -41.30 -6.52
N SER A 62 21.44 -41.44 -7.55
CA SER A 62 21.65 -40.74 -8.82
C SER A 62 21.43 -39.22 -8.75
N LEU A 63 20.55 -38.75 -7.86
CA LEU A 63 20.24 -37.32 -7.72
C LEU A 63 21.18 -36.60 -6.75
N TYR A 64 21.58 -37.26 -5.66
CA TYR A 64 22.23 -36.63 -4.52
C TYR A 64 23.56 -35.95 -4.83
N GLY A 65 24.30 -36.45 -5.84
CA GLY A 65 25.52 -35.80 -6.30
C GLY A 65 25.33 -34.34 -6.75
N ARG A 66 24.09 -33.94 -7.09
CA ARG A 66 23.74 -32.57 -7.49
C ARG A 66 23.31 -31.68 -6.32
N ASP A 67 22.96 -32.28 -5.18
CA ASP A 67 22.45 -31.60 -4.00
C ASP A 67 23.48 -30.63 -3.41
N ILE A 68 23.02 -29.49 -2.92
CA ILE A 68 23.90 -28.52 -2.27
C ILE A 68 24.51 -29.08 -0.98
N HIS A 69 23.77 -29.89 -0.23
CA HIS A 69 24.24 -30.50 1.02
C HIS A 69 25.40 -31.47 0.72
N HIS A 70 25.29 -32.29 -0.33
CA HIS A 70 26.39 -33.13 -0.78
C HIS A 70 27.64 -32.30 -1.15
N LYS A 71 27.46 -31.22 -1.92
CA LYS A 71 28.55 -30.34 -2.36
C LYS A 71 29.28 -29.63 -1.20
N ILE A 72 28.61 -29.43 -0.06
CA ILE A 72 29.22 -28.84 1.15
C ILE A 72 29.61 -29.91 2.18
N GLY A 73 29.46 -31.19 1.85
CA GLY A 73 29.97 -32.28 2.68
C GLY A 73 29.01 -32.86 3.72
N ILE A 74 27.72 -32.64 3.58
CA ILE A 74 26.72 -33.37 4.37
C ILE A 74 26.49 -34.72 3.67
N THR A 75 26.52 -35.79 4.46
CA THR A 75 26.30 -37.16 3.98
C THR A 75 24.83 -37.54 4.02
N CYS A 76 24.45 -38.68 3.43
CA CYS A 76 23.10 -39.24 3.57
C CYS A 76 22.68 -39.38 5.05
N ALA A 77 23.62 -39.76 5.92
CA ALA A 77 23.38 -39.89 7.36
C ALA A 77 23.09 -38.54 8.06
N GLY A 78 23.49 -37.41 7.47
CA GLY A 78 23.11 -36.09 7.96
C GLY A 78 21.60 -35.84 7.94
N CYS A 79 20.88 -36.48 7.02
CA CYS A 79 19.42 -36.37 6.89
C CYS A 79 18.67 -37.63 7.37
N HIS A 80 19.25 -38.82 7.18
CA HIS A 80 18.60 -40.10 7.51
C HIS A 80 19.11 -40.73 8.82
N GLY A 81 20.11 -40.14 9.46
CA GLY A 81 20.86 -40.76 10.56
C GLY A 81 21.68 -41.96 10.09
N GLY A 82 22.25 -42.72 11.03
CA GLY A 82 23.09 -43.87 10.71
C GLY A 82 24.58 -43.54 10.67
N ASP A 83 25.38 -44.52 10.26
CA ASP A 83 26.82 -44.41 10.13
C ASP A 83 27.23 -44.37 8.66
N ALA A 84 27.57 -43.17 8.17
CA ALA A 84 27.99 -42.96 6.78
C ALA A 84 29.35 -43.58 6.43
N THR A 85 30.10 -44.07 7.41
CA THR A 85 31.42 -44.68 7.20
C THR A 85 31.38 -46.20 7.10
N ALA A 86 30.28 -46.82 7.53
CA ALA A 86 30.12 -48.27 7.49
C ALA A 86 29.66 -48.74 6.10
N GLU A 87 30.34 -49.78 5.58
CA GLU A 87 29.97 -50.43 4.31
C GLU A 87 28.83 -51.45 4.51
N ASP A 88 28.73 -52.04 5.71
CA ASP A 88 27.69 -53.01 6.05
C ASP A 88 26.34 -52.30 6.29
N PRO A 89 25.30 -52.58 5.48
CA PRO A 89 23.96 -52.02 5.64
C PRO A 89 23.37 -52.22 7.04
N GLU A 90 23.62 -53.36 7.69
CA GLU A 90 23.07 -53.66 9.02
C GLU A 90 23.71 -52.81 10.11
N ILE A 91 24.95 -52.33 9.89
CA ILE A 91 25.65 -51.42 10.79
C ILE A 91 25.27 -49.97 10.45
N ALA A 92 25.39 -49.60 9.17
CA ALA A 92 25.16 -48.26 8.65
C ALA A 92 23.73 -47.76 8.92
N MET A 93 22.73 -48.62 8.72
CA MET A 93 21.30 -48.31 8.88
C MET A 93 20.71 -48.85 10.20
N SER A 94 21.55 -49.12 11.20
CA SER A 94 21.06 -49.59 12.49
C SER A 94 20.35 -48.49 13.29
N LYS A 95 19.34 -48.87 14.08
CA LYS A 95 18.75 -47.98 15.09
C LYS A 95 19.79 -47.50 16.11
N LYS A 96 20.80 -48.33 16.40
CA LYS A 96 21.91 -47.99 17.31
C LYS A 96 22.77 -46.85 16.77
N ALA A 97 22.98 -46.80 15.45
CA ALA A 97 23.63 -45.69 14.76
C ALA A 97 22.71 -44.47 14.55
N GLY A 98 21.50 -44.49 15.12
CA GLY A 98 20.55 -43.39 15.02
C GLY A 98 19.86 -43.28 13.66
N PHE A 99 19.85 -44.33 12.85
CA PHE A 99 19.15 -44.35 11.58
C PHE A 99 17.63 -44.19 11.79
N VAL A 100 17.03 -43.19 11.13
CA VAL A 100 15.60 -42.86 11.24
C VAL A 100 14.80 -43.30 10.01
N GLY A 101 15.45 -43.82 8.98
CA GLY A 101 14.80 -44.18 7.72
C GLY A 101 14.33 -42.95 6.94
N VAL A 102 13.31 -43.13 6.09
CA VAL A 102 12.72 -42.03 5.31
C VAL A 102 11.73 -41.25 6.19
N PRO A 103 11.97 -39.96 6.49
CA PRO A 103 11.05 -39.16 7.30
C PRO A 103 9.67 -39.04 6.64
N THR A 104 8.60 -39.05 7.44
CA THR A 104 7.21 -38.91 6.96
C THR A 104 6.45 -37.83 7.73
N GLY A 105 5.42 -37.27 7.08
CA GLY A 105 4.63 -36.17 7.62
C GLY A 105 5.48 -35.00 8.10
N ASN A 106 5.18 -34.48 9.29
CA ASN A 106 5.88 -33.32 9.84
C ASN A 106 7.36 -33.58 10.16
N ALA A 107 7.76 -34.85 10.35
CA ALA A 107 9.16 -35.22 10.59
C ALA A 107 10.08 -34.83 9.42
N ILE A 108 9.52 -34.66 8.21
CA ILE A 108 10.26 -34.18 7.04
C ILE A 108 10.81 -32.77 7.28
N SER A 109 9.94 -31.81 7.61
CA SER A 109 10.39 -30.43 7.84
C SER A 109 11.14 -30.28 9.16
N GLU A 110 10.82 -31.09 10.18
CA GLU A 110 11.58 -31.14 11.43
C GLU A 110 13.03 -31.59 11.21
N MET A 111 13.28 -32.52 10.27
CA MET A 111 14.65 -32.91 9.90
C MET A 111 15.44 -31.71 9.34
N CYS A 112 14.83 -30.94 8.42
CA CYS A 112 15.46 -29.72 7.90
C CYS A 112 15.71 -28.69 9.01
N ALA A 113 14.75 -28.53 9.92
CA ALA A 113 14.80 -27.56 11.01
C ALA A 113 15.95 -27.80 12.01
N ARG A 114 16.42 -29.04 12.18
CA ARG A 114 17.58 -29.36 13.05
C ARG A 114 18.81 -28.52 12.72
N CYS A 115 18.99 -28.19 11.44
CA CYS A 115 20.06 -27.33 10.96
C CYS A 115 19.54 -25.94 10.60
N HIS A 116 18.47 -25.86 9.79
CA HIS A 116 18.01 -24.60 9.18
C HIS A 116 17.17 -23.70 10.13
N ASP A 117 16.88 -24.16 11.36
CA ASP A 117 16.29 -23.35 12.43
C ASP A 117 17.35 -22.90 13.47
N ASN A 118 18.59 -23.37 13.35
CA ASN A 118 19.71 -22.99 14.20
C ASN A 118 20.56 -21.90 13.52
N ASP A 119 20.40 -20.67 13.99
CA ASP A 119 21.06 -19.49 13.43
C ASP A 119 22.59 -19.54 13.54
N GLU A 120 23.14 -20.00 14.67
CA GLU A 120 24.59 -20.14 14.85
C GLU A 120 25.18 -21.17 13.87
N PHE A 121 24.50 -22.31 13.72
CA PHE A 121 24.90 -23.36 12.80
C PHE A 121 24.84 -22.89 11.34
N MET A 122 23.75 -22.25 10.92
CA MET A 122 23.65 -21.79 9.52
C MET A 122 24.65 -20.69 9.19
N LYS A 123 24.90 -19.78 10.14
CA LYS A 123 25.88 -18.70 9.96
C LYS A 123 27.32 -19.19 9.88
N SER A 124 27.64 -20.37 10.44
CA SER A 124 28.98 -20.97 10.26
C SER A 124 29.28 -21.35 8.81
N TYR A 125 28.25 -21.62 8.00
CA TYR A 125 28.40 -21.89 6.57
C TYR A 125 28.37 -20.60 5.74
N ASN A 126 27.44 -19.70 6.03
CA ASN A 126 27.37 -18.40 5.40
C ASN A 126 26.56 -17.44 6.30
N PRO A 127 27.16 -16.33 6.76
CA PRO A 127 26.50 -15.35 7.62
C PRO A 127 25.23 -14.71 7.03
N LEU A 128 25.05 -14.79 5.71
CA LEU A 128 23.90 -14.25 4.98
C LEU A 128 22.74 -15.25 4.84
N LEU A 129 22.88 -16.48 5.33
CA LEU A 129 21.79 -17.47 5.27
C LEU A 129 20.73 -17.14 6.33
N PRO A 130 19.45 -17.04 5.93
CA PRO A 130 18.38 -16.84 6.90
C PRO A 130 18.14 -18.11 7.71
N ALA A 131 17.96 -17.98 9.03
CA ALA A 131 17.44 -19.02 9.92
C ALA A 131 16.00 -18.69 10.37
N GLY A 132 15.32 -19.61 11.06
CA GLY A 132 13.96 -19.36 11.59
C GLY A 132 12.82 -19.62 10.60
N GLN A 133 13.13 -20.17 9.42
CA GLN A 133 12.16 -20.38 8.34
C GLN A 133 11.11 -21.43 8.71
N TYR A 134 11.48 -22.39 9.57
CA TYR A 134 10.56 -23.42 10.04
C TYR A 134 9.47 -22.82 10.95
N ALA A 135 9.85 -21.90 11.85
CA ALA A 135 8.90 -21.16 12.67
C ALA A 135 7.93 -20.31 11.83
N GLN A 136 8.44 -19.65 10.78
CA GLN A 136 7.60 -18.90 9.83
C GLN A 136 6.61 -19.82 9.11
N LEU A 137 7.10 -20.95 8.57
CA LEU A 137 6.27 -21.92 7.87
C LEU A 137 5.14 -22.41 8.77
N LYS A 138 5.43 -22.80 10.02
CA LYS A 138 4.41 -23.21 11.00
C LYS A 138 3.35 -22.14 11.26
N GLY A 139 3.72 -20.86 11.21
CA GLY A 139 2.79 -19.73 11.37
C GLY A 139 1.98 -19.40 10.11
N SER A 140 2.41 -19.89 8.95
CA SER A 140 1.77 -19.63 7.65
C SER A 140 0.53 -20.48 7.40
N VAL A 141 -0.24 -20.16 6.36
CA VAL A 141 -1.36 -21.00 5.89
C VAL A 141 -0.92 -22.37 5.39
N HIS A 142 0.35 -22.52 4.99
CA HIS A 142 0.89 -23.79 4.50
C HIS A 142 1.43 -24.69 5.61
N GLY A 143 1.79 -24.14 6.77
CA GLY A 143 2.21 -24.91 7.94
C GLY A 143 1.09 -25.24 8.93
N ARG A 144 -0.14 -24.80 8.67
CA ARG A 144 -1.31 -25.26 9.43
C ARG A 144 -1.60 -26.72 9.11
N ALA A 145 -2.13 -27.44 10.10
CA ALA A 145 -2.59 -28.81 9.91
C ALA A 145 -3.66 -28.87 8.80
N SER A 146 -3.46 -29.76 7.86
CA SER A 146 -4.41 -30.06 6.80
C SER A 146 -5.71 -30.63 7.39
N THR A 147 -6.83 -30.37 6.72
CA THR A 147 -8.13 -30.97 7.05
C THR A 147 -8.22 -32.44 6.63
N VAL A 148 -7.28 -32.92 5.82
CA VAL A 148 -7.28 -34.28 5.21
C VAL A 148 -6.30 -35.22 5.91
N ALA A 149 -5.20 -34.69 6.43
CA ALA A 149 -4.19 -35.43 7.17
C ALA A 149 -3.71 -34.55 8.32
N ASN A 150 -3.44 -35.14 9.48
CA ASN A 150 -2.99 -34.42 10.69
C ASN A 150 -1.52 -33.93 10.57
N GLU A 151 -1.15 -33.40 9.40
CA GLU A 151 0.17 -32.94 8.98
C GLU A 151 0.06 -31.57 8.28
N MET A 152 1.19 -30.87 8.13
CA MET A 152 1.24 -29.57 7.44
C MET A 152 0.85 -29.70 5.96
N VAL A 153 0.10 -28.72 5.44
CA VAL A 153 -0.34 -28.69 4.02
C VAL A 153 0.85 -28.69 3.05
N ALA A 154 1.92 -27.96 3.38
CA ALA A 154 3.17 -27.98 2.64
C ALA A 154 4.35 -28.26 3.57
N GLN A 155 5.35 -28.97 3.04
CA GLN A 155 6.61 -29.29 3.70
C GLN A 155 7.77 -28.58 2.97
N CYS A 156 8.93 -28.41 3.59
CA CYS A 156 10.11 -27.82 2.92
C CYS A 156 10.39 -28.50 1.57
N THR A 157 10.21 -29.82 1.51
CA THR A 157 10.43 -30.66 0.33
C THR A 157 9.46 -30.42 -0.82
N SER A 158 8.24 -29.94 -0.55
CA SER A 158 7.25 -29.62 -1.59
C SER A 158 7.67 -28.43 -2.45
N CYS A 159 8.51 -27.53 -1.90
CA CYS A 159 9.05 -26.37 -2.60
C CYS A 159 10.51 -26.56 -3.02
N HIS A 160 11.36 -27.12 -2.16
CA HIS A 160 12.82 -27.18 -2.40
C HIS A 160 13.32 -28.48 -3.03
N GLY A 161 12.52 -29.55 -3.03
CA GLY A 161 12.99 -30.90 -3.36
C GLY A 161 13.65 -31.60 -2.15
N VAL A 162 14.27 -32.76 -2.36
CA VAL A 162 14.82 -33.60 -1.25
C VAL A 162 16.25 -34.08 -1.50
N HIS A 163 16.51 -34.74 -2.63
CA HIS A 163 17.83 -35.31 -2.96
C HIS A 163 18.53 -34.58 -4.12
N GLU A 164 18.07 -33.38 -4.44
CA GLU A 164 18.63 -32.53 -5.49
C GLU A 164 18.39 -31.05 -5.16
N ILE A 165 18.38 -30.73 -3.86
CA ILE A 165 18.14 -29.39 -3.36
C ILE A 165 19.23 -28.48 -3.92
N ALA A 166 18.83 -27.47 -4.70
CA ALA A 166 19.72 -26.49 -5.27
C ALA A 166 19.67 -25.18 -4.47
N LYS A 167 20.77 -24.41 -4.52
CA LYS A 167 20.79 -23.05 -3.96
C LYS A 167 19.68 -22.21 -4.59
N VAL A 168 18.90 -21.50 -3.77
CA VAL A 168 17.75 -20.69 -4.21
C VAL A 168 18.12 -19.60 -5.23
N THR A 169 19.40 -19.19 -5.26
CA THR A 169 19.95 -18.22 -6.22
C THR A 169 20.35 -18.82 -7.56
N THR A 170 20.19 -20.14 -7.75
CA THR A 170 20.55 -20.82 -9.00
C THR A 170 19.31 -21.22 -9.80
N PRO A 171 19.30 -21.09 -11.14
CA PRO A 171 18.15 -21.46 -11.98
C PRO A 171 17.69 -22.92 -11.86
N ALA A 172 18.55 -23.81 -11.36
CA ALA A 172 18.19 -25.20 -11.09
C ALA A 172 17.23 -25.36 -9.92
N SER A 173 17.12 -24.37 -9.02
CA SER A 173 16.23 -24.42 -7.87
C SER A 173 14.77 -24.21 -8.27
N PRO A 174 13.83 -25.03 -7.79
CA PRO A 174 12.41 -24.80 -8.03
C PRO A 174 11.89 -23.49 -7.44
N VAL A 175 12.61 -22.92 -6.46
CA VAL A 175 12.28 -21.63 -5.84
C VAL A 175 13.16 -20.48 -6.32
N TYR A 176 13.90 -20.67 -7.42
CA TYR A 176 14.51 -19.55 -8.13
C TYR A 176 13.42 -18.60 -8.67
N PRO A 177 13.60 -17.26 -8.71
CA PRO A 177 12.51 -16.32 -8.99
C PRO A 177 11.68 -16.60 -10.26
N THR A 178 12.29 -17.11 -11.34
CA THR A 178 11.56 -17.47 -12.57
C THR A 178 10.86 -18.84 -12.51
N ASN A 179 11.13 -19.64 -11.46
CA ASN A 179 10.54 -20.95 -11.22
C ASN A 179 9.46 -20.92 -10.12
N VAL A 180 9.47 -19.94 -9.20
CA VAL A 180 8.53 -19.89 -8.06
C VAL A 180 7.08 -19.97 -8.53
N VAL A 181 6.74 -19.23 -9.59
CA VAL A 181 5.39 -19.21 -10.16
C VAL A 181 4.93 -20.63 -10.53
N ARG A 182 5.78 -21.41 -11.19
CA ARG A 182 5.48 -22.81 -11.53
C ARG A 182 5.40 -23.68 -10.28
N THR A 183 6.26 -23.45 -9.29
CA THR A 183 6.25 -24.19 -8.02
C THR A 183 4.92 -24.02 -7.29
N CYS A 184 4.40 -22.79 -7.21
CA CYS A 184 3.08 -22.52 -6.64
C CYS A 184 1.95 -23.12 -7.49
N ALA A 185 2.03 -22.97 -8.82
CA ALA A 185 1.00 -23.42 -9.76
C ALA A 185 0.76 -24.94 -9.73
N ARG A 186 1.75 -25.75 -9.35
CA ARG A 186 1.61 -27.22 -9.20
C ARG A 186 0.42 -27.61 -8.31
N CYS A 187 0.11 -26.80 -7.31
CA CYS A 187 -1.02 -27.02 -6.41
C CYS A 187 -2.12 -25.98 -6.65
N HIS A 188 -1.76 -24.69 -6.72
CA HIS A 188 -2.73 -23.59 -6.79
C HIS A 188 -3.40 -23.44 -8.15
N SER A 189 -2.97 -24.18 -9.17
CA SER A 189 -3.65 -24.27 -10.47
C SER A 189 -4.36 -25.60 -10.69
N ASP A 190 -4.37 -26.49 -9.68
CA ASP A 190 -5.06 -27.78 -9.73
C ASP A 190 -6.35 -27.71 -8.88
N PRO A 191 -7.54 -27.63 -9.51
CA PRO A 191 -8.81 -27.62 -8.79
C PRO A 191 -9.07 -28.90 -7.99
N THR A 192 -8.58 -30.04 -8.45
CA THR A 192 -8.75 -31.34 -7.76
C THR A 192 -7.92 -31.36 -6.49
N TYR A 193 -6.71 -30.80 -6.54
CA TYR A 193 -5.86 -30.64 -5.37
C TYR A 193 -6.45 -29.62 -4.40
N MET A 194 -6.73 -28.39 -4.86
CA MET A 194 -7.17 -27.31 -3.97
C MET A 194 -8.51 -27.57 -3.29
N LYS A 195 -9.47 -28.24 -3.95
CA LYS A 195 -10.76 -28.59 -3.32
C LYS A 195 -10.63 -29.43 -2.06
N LYS A 196 -9.56 -30.22 -1.92
CA LYS A 196 -9.32 -31.05 -0.73
C LYS A 196 -8.94 -30.21 0.50
N TYR A 197 -8.28 -29.07 0.28
CA TYR A 197 -7.71 -28.24 1.35
C TYR A 197 -8.48 -26.93 1.56
N ASN A 198 -8.84 -26.25 0.48
CA ASN A 198 -9.62 -25.02 0.51
C ASN A 198 -10.47 -24.89 -0.77
N PRO A 199 -11.71 -25.41 -0.77
CA PRO A 199 -12.59 -25.35 -1.93
C PRO A 199 -13.06 -23.93 -2.28
N ALA A 200 -12.92 -22.96 -1.38
CA ALA A 200 -13.24 -21.56 -1.64
C ALA A 200 -12.10 -20.81 -2.36
N LEU A 201 -10.89 -21.39 -2.44
CA LEU A 201 -9.78 -20.74 -3.12
C LEU A 201 -9.91 -20.90 -4.63
N ARG A 202 -9.74 -19.78 -5.34
CA ARG A 202 -9.67 -19.76 -6.80
C ARG A 202 -8.38 -20.40 -7.30
N VAL A 203 -8.45 -21.13 -8.42
CA VAL A 203 -7.30 -21.81 -9.04
C VAL A 203 -6.83 -21.20 -10.36
N ASP A 204 -7.45 -20.10 -10.78
CA ASP A 204 -7.11 -19.41 -12.03
C ASP A 204 -6.06 -18.31 -11.86
N GLN A 205 -5.47 -18.18 -10.66
CA GLN A 205 -4.56 -17.09 -10.33
C GLN A 205 -3.26 -17.14 -11.15
N PHE A 206 -2.79 -18.34 -11.50
CA PHE A 206 -1.66 -18.51 -12.41
C PHE A 206 -1.98 -18.00 -13.83
N GLU A 207 -3.18 -18.29 -14.35
CA GLU A 207 -3.62 -17.81 -15.65
C GLU A 207 -3.72 -16.28 -15.69
N LEU A 208 -4.26 -15.68 -14.63
CA LEU A 208 -4.27 -14.22 -14.46
C LEU A 208 -2.85 -13.65 -14.36
N TYR A 209 -1.95 -14.30 -13.62
CA TYR A 209 -0.55 -13.85 -13.53
C TYR A 209 0.14 -13.80 -14.88
N LYS A 210 -0.12 -14.75 -15.78
CA LYS A 210 0.46 -14.74 -17.12
C LYS A 210 0.06 -13.53 -17.96
N THR A 211 -1.08 -12.88 -17.68
CA THR A 211 -1.50 -11.67 -18.38
C THR A 211 -0.85 -10.39 -17.82
N SER A 212 -0.30 -10.46 -16.60
CA SER A 212 0.38 -9.34 -15.93
C SER A 212 1.70 -8.97 -16.61
N VAL A 213 2.15 -7.71 -16.44
CA VAL A 213 3.48 -7.30 -16.93
C VAL A 213 4.59 -8.06 -16.21
N HIS A 214 4.42 -8.28 -14.90
CA HIS A 214 5.34 -9.08 -14.11
C HIS A 214 5.43 -10.52 -14.65
N GLY A 215 4.30 -11.17 -14.90
CA GLY A 215 4.27 -12.54 -15.38
C GLY A 215 4.81 -12.72 -16.79
N ARG A 216 4.49 -11.81 -17.72
CA ARG A 216 5.08 -11.84 -19.07
C ARG A 216 6.60 -11.81 -19.03
N ARG A 217 7.19 -10.86 -18.29
CA ARG A 217 8.65 -10.75 -18.13
C ARG A 217 9.27 -11.91 -17.37
N ASN A 218 8.59 -12.44 -16.36
CA ASN A 218 9.07 -13.60 -15.61
C ASN A 218 9.18 -14.83 -16.53
N MET A 219 8.20 -15.03 -17.42
CA MET A 219 8.20 -16.09 -18.43
C MET A 219 9.25 -15.87 -19.53
N GLU A 220 9.62 -14.62 -19.82
CA GLU A 220 10.77 -14.27 -20.66
C GLU A 220 12.13 -14.54 -19.97
N GLY A 221 12.11 -14.93 -18.69
CA GLY A 221 13.30 -15.29 -17.92
C GLY A 221 13.89 -14.16 -17.09
N ASP A 222 13.18 -13.04 -16.90
CA ASP A 222 13.62 -11.96 -16.00
C ASP A 222 13.41 -12.36 -14.53
N PRO A 223 14.47 -12.57 -13.73
CA PRO A 223 14.35 -12.97 -12.33
C PRO A 223 14.09 -11.79 -11.38
N LYS A 224 14.09 -10.55 -11.89
CA LYS A 224 13.91 -9.32 -11.08
C LYS A 224 12.47 -8.80 -11.07
N VAL A 225 11.57 -9.38 -11.87
CA VAL A 225 10.15 -9.01 -11.77
C VAL A 225 9.46 -9.76 -10.65
N ALA A 226 8.41 -9.16 -10.09
CA ALA A 226 7.68 -9.75 -8.97
C ALA A 226 7.04 -11.09 -9.35
N GLU A 227 7.17 -12.06 -8.46
CA GLU A 227 6.51 -13.36 -8.53
C GLU A 227 5.56 -13.55 -7.33
N CYS A 228 5.00 -14.75 -7.16
CA CYS A 228 3.99 -15.03 -6.12
C CYS A 228 4.47 -14.67 -4.70
N ALA A 229 5.68 -15.07 -4.32
CA ALA A 229 6.26 -14.83 -3.01
C ALA A 229 6.68 -13.37 -2.79
N SER A 230 6.93 -12.61 -3.85
CA SER A 230 7.28 -11.18 -3.79
C SER A 230 6.17 -10.36 -3.13
N CYS A 231 4.91 -10.77 -3.31
CA CYS A 231 3.75 -10.15 -2.69
C CYS A 231 3.26 -10.89 -1.45
N HIS A 232 3.29 -12.23 -1.43
CA HIS A 232 2.68 -13.04 -0.36
C HIS A 232 3.64 -13.45 0.75
N GLY A 233 4.95 -13.34 0.54
CA GLY A 233 5.98 -13.98 1.37
C GLY A 233 6.34 -15.39 0.86
N SER A 234 7.44 -15.96 1.37
CA SER A 234 7.91 -17.30 0.96
C SER A 234 7.60 -18.37 2.01
N HIS A 235 7.94 -18.10 3.27
CA HIS A 235 7.71 -19.00 4.39
C HIS A 235 6.67 -18.46 5.38
N ASP A 236 6.30 -17.19 5.25
CA ASP A 236 5.39 -16.43 6.12
C ASP A 236 4.08 -16.09 5.41
N ILE A 237 3.60 -16.98 4.54
CA ILE A 237 2.39 -16.74 3.74
C ILE A 237 1.16 -16.75 4.65
N LEU A 238 0.58 -15.57 4.89
CA LEU A 238 -0.58 -15.36 5.76
C LEU A 238 -1.87 -15.11 4.97
N PRO A 239 -3.05 -15.37 5.54
CA PRO A 239 -4.32 -15.03 4.89
C PRO A 239 -4.40 -13.54 4.57
N ALA A 240 -4.99 -13.16 3.43
CA ALA A 240 -5.12 -11.75 3.03
C ALA A 240 -5.95 -10.88 3.99
N LYS A 241 -6.71 -11.49 4.90
CA LYS A 241 -7.47 -10.81 5.96
C LYS A 241 -6.67 -10.63 7.26
N ASP A 242 -5.49 -11.23 7.37
CA ASP A 242 -4.61 -11.07 8.53
C ASP A 242 -3.84 -9.74 8.39
N PRO A 243 -3.91 -8.81 9.36
CA PRO A 243 -3.19 -7.53 9.31
C PRO A 243 -1.67 -7.65 9.18
N ARG A 244 -1.08 -8.81 9.51
CA ARG A 244 0.35 -9.08 9.35
C ARG A 244 0.71 -9.54 7.93
N SER A 245 -0.27 -9.86 7.10
CA SER A 245 -0.04 -10.30 5.72
C SER A 245 0.48 -9.16 4.85
N HIS A 246 1.48 -9.43 4.02
CA HIS A 246 1.99 -8.48 3.03
C HIS A 246 0.93 -8.04 2.01
N VAL A 247 -0.14 -8.83 1.84
CA VAL A 247 -1.28 -8.52 0.96
C VAL A 247 -2.54 -8.07 1.71
N TYR A 248 -2.43 -7.71 2.99
CA TYR A 248 -3.49 -7.01 3.69
C TYR A 248 -3.67 -5.60 3.12
N PRO A 249 -4.89 -5.07 2.92
CA PRO A 249 -5.12 -3.82 2.18
C PRO A 249 -4.20 -2.65 2.57
N ILE A 250 -3.99 -2.43 3.86
CA ILE A 250 -3.14 -1.34 4.39
C ILE A 250 -1.64 -1.56 4.07
N ASN A 251 -1.19 -2.81 3.94
CA ASN A 251 0.21 -3.15 3.69
C ASN A 251 0.56 -3.18 2.19
N ILE A 252 -0.44 -3.29 1.30
CA ILE A 252 -0.22 -3.40 -0.14
C ILE A 252 0.60 -2.23 -0.71
N PRO A 253 0.32 -0.95 -0.38
CA PRO A 253 1.13 0.15 -0.88
C PRO A 253 2.63 -0.01 -0.56
N GLU A 254 2.98 -0.44 0.65
CA GLU A 254 4.36 -0.71 1.03
C GLU A 254 4.95 -1.93 0.30
N THR A 255 4.15 -2.99 0.13
CA THR A 255 4.56 -4.18 -0.65
C THR A 255 4.94 -3.80 -2.08
N CYS A 256 4.18 -2.92 -2.73
CA CYS A 256 4.52 -2.41 -4.07
C CYS A 256 5.77 -1.51 -4.02
N ALA A 257 5.89 -0.66 -3.01
CA ALA A 257 6.98 0.30 -2.85
C ALA A 257 8.37 -0.35 -2.71
N LYS A 258 8.45 -1.59 -2.19
CA LYS A 258 9.70 -2.38 -2.11
C LYS A 258 10.49 -2.36 -3.42
N CYS A 259 9.77 -2.43 -4.56
CA CYS A 259 10.36 -2.35 -5.89
C CYS A 259 10.05 -1.01 -6.57
N HIS A 260 8.80 -0.55 -6.54
CA HIS A 260 8.34 0.62 -7.28
C HIS A 260 8.72 1.97 -6.66
N SER A 261 9.39 2.00 -5.50
CA SER A 261 10.00 3.21 -4.93
C SER A 261 11.52 3.16 -4.95
N ASN A 262 12.11 2.12 -5.56
CA ASN A 262 13.55 1.96 -5.66
C ASN A 262 14.05 2.36 -7.04
N GLU A 263 14.59 3.57 -7.16
CA GLU A 263 15.09 4.12 -8.42
C GLU A 263 16.14 3.23 -9.07
N LYS A 264 17.10 2.70 -8.30
CA LYS A 264 18.15 1.81 -8.83
C LYS A 264 17.57 0.52 -9.40
N TYR A 265 16.54 -0.01 -8.75
CA TYR A 265 15.87 -1.24 -9.16
C TYR A 265 14.99 -1.03 -10.41
N MET A 266 14.33 0.12 -10.50
CA MET A 266 13.40 0.45 -11.60
C MET A 266 14.07 1.10 -12.82
N LYS A 267 15.29 1.63 -12.67
CA LYS A 267 16.04 2.27 -13.76
C LYS A 267 16.17 1.43 -15.04
N PRO A 268 16.49 0.11 -14.99
CA PRO A 268 16.56 -0.73 -16.20
C PRO A 268 15.20 -0.90 -16.90
N TYR A 269 14.11 -0.64 -16.18
CA TYR A 269 12.75 -0.76 -16.69
C TYR A 269 12.16 0.56 -17.19
N HIS A 270 12.89 1.67 -17.02
CA HIS A 270 12.45 3.02 -17.39
C HIS A 270 11.11 3.41 -16.76
N LEU A 271 10.89 2.99 -15.51
CA LEU A 271 9.68 3.29 -14.76
C LEU A 271 9.94 4.39 -13.73
N PRO A 272 8.98 5.33 -13.53
CA PRO A 272 9.04 6.28 -12.43
C PRO A 272 8.90 5.57 -11.08
N THR A 273 9.31 6.24 -10.00
CA THR A 273 9.33 5.67 -8.64
C THR A 273 8.68 6.53 -7.56
N ASN A 274 8.00 7.61 -7.93
CA ASN A 274 7.36 8.54 -7.02
C ASN A 274 5.88 8.18 -6.72
N GLN A 275 5.35 7.10 -7.30
CA GLN A 275 3.93 6.72 -7.23
C GLN A 275 3.48 6.43 -5.79
N TYR A 276 4.34 5.85 -4.97
CA TYR A 276 4.04 5.60 -3.55
C TYR A 276 3.88 6.91 -2.78
N GLU A 277 4.79 7.86 -2.98
CA GLU A 277 4.74 9.18 -2.32
C GLU A 277 3.47 9.95 -2.74
N GLU A 278 3.16 9.96 -4.03
CA GLU A 278 1.92 10.53 -4.54
C GLU A 278 0.69 9.83 -3.91
N TYR A 279 0.66 8.50 -3.89
CA TYR A 279 -0.44 7.74 -3.31
C TYR A 279 -0.65 8.04 -1.82
N VAL A 280 0.42 8.08 -1.01
CA VAL A 280 0.33 8.38 0.43
C VAL A 280 -0.25 9.77 0.68
N SER A 281 0.03 10.74 -0.20
CA SER A 281 -0.51 12.10 -0.11
C SER A 281 -1.91 12.26 -0.72
N SER A 282 -2.41 11.26 -1.45
CA SER A 282 -3.74 11.28 -2.07
C SER A 282 -4.87 11.08 -1.06
N VAL A 283 -6.11 11.39 -1.47
CA VAL A 283 -7.29 11.13 -0.64
C VAL A 283 -7.49 9.65 -0.34
N HIS A 284 -7.13 8.77 -1.28
CA HIS A 284 -7.23 7.32 -1.10
C HIS A 284 -6.18 6.83 -0.10
N GLY A 285 -4.93 7.29 -0.22
CA GLY A 285 -3.87 6.96 0.74
C GLY A 285 -4.15 7.51 2.13
N VAL A 286 -4.67 8.74 2.25
CA VAL A 286 -5.09 9.30 3.55
C VAL A 286 -6.22 8.47 4.17
N ALA A 287 -7.22 8.06 3.40
CA ALA A 287 -8.31 7.22 3.89
C ALA A 287 -7.80 5.83 4.33
N LEU A 288 -7.01 5.16 3.49
CA LEU A 288 -6.52 3.81 3.76
C LEU A 288 -5.48 3.79 4.90
N LEU A 289 -4.44 4.62 4.80
CA LEU A 289 -3.27 4.53 5.67
C LEU A 289 -3.43 5.31 6.98
N LYS A 290 -4.06 6.49 6.93
CA LYS A 290 -4.22 7.34 8.13
C LYS A 290 -5.53 7.10 8.88
N LYS A 291 -6.63 6.82 8.15
CA LYS A 291 -7.94 6.55 8.77
C LYS A 291 -8.22 5.05 8.94
N HIS A 292 -7.35 4.18 8.45
CA HIS A 292 -7.51 2.73 8.47
C HIS A 292 -8.81 2.25 7.81
N ASP A 293 -9.31 3.00 6.83
CA ASP A 293 -10.49 2.63 6.08
C ASP A 293 -10.11 1.63 4.99
N THR A 294 -10.29 0.34 5.26
CA THR A 294 -10.01 -0.74 4.30
C THR A 294 -10.99 -0.78 3.12
N GLY A 295 -12.04 0.05 3.14
CA GLY A 295 -12.90 0.29 1.97
C GLY A 295 -12.26 1.22 0.94
N ALA A 296 -11.24 2.00 1.34
CA ALA A 296 -10.48 2.83 0.41
C ALA A 296 -9.57 1.96 -0.50
N PRO A 297 -9.40 2.35 -1.79
CA PRO A 297 -8.64 1.55 -2.74
C PRO A 297 -7.14 1.60 -2.45
N ALA A 298 -6.47 0.44 -2.55
CA ALA A 298 -5.02 0.29 -2.53
C ALA A 298 -4.47 0.17 -3.96
N CYS A 299 -3.15 0.01 -4.13
CA CYS A 299 -2.52 -0.04 -5.46
C CYS A 299 -3.11 -1.12 -6.37
N ASN A 300 -3.34 -2.31 -5.82
CA ASN A 300 -3.94 -3.46 -6.51
C ASN A 300 -5.43 -3.25 -6.86
N SER A 301 -6.14 -2.35 -6.18
CA SER A 301 -7.53 -2.01 -6.51
C SER A 301 -7.63 -1.37 -7.90
N CYS A 302 -6.57 -0.69 -8.36
CA CYS A 302 -6.53 -0.06 -9.67
C CYS A 302 -5.68 -0.83 -10.70
N HIS A 303 -4.56 -1.41 -10.27
CA HIS A 303 -3.64 -2.13 -11.16
C HIS A 303 -4.01 -3.61 -11.32
N GLY A 304 -4.88 -4.14 -10.46
CA GLY A 304 -5.24 -5.55 -10.40
C GLY A 304 -4.41 -6.32 -9.36
N ASN A 305 -4.91 -7.51 -8.99
CA ASN A 305 -4.25 -8.42 -8.05
C ASN A 305 -3.23 -9.30 -8.78
N HIS A 306 -3.64 -10.51 -9.17
CA HIS A 306 -2.77 -11.45 -9.86
C HIS A 306 -2.61 -11.11 -11.33
N GLY A 307 -3.55 -10.41 -11.97
CA GLY A 307 -3.42 -9.86 -13.32
C GLY A 307 -2.86 -8.43 -13.36
N ALA A 308 -1.93 -8.09 -12.46
CA ALA A 308 -1.46 -6.72 -12.28
C ALA A 308 -0.86 -6.13 -13.57
N VAL A 309 -1.53 -5.16 -14.17
CA VAL A 309 -1.07 -4.46 -15.38
C VAL A 309 -1.33 -2.97 -15.16
N PRO A 310 -0.38 -2.08 -15.51
CA PRO A 310 -0.67 -0.65 -15.58
C PRO A 310 -1.90 -0.46 -16.47
N PRO A 311 -3.02 0.03 -15.93
CA PRO A 311 -4.22 0.18 -16.74
C PRO A 311 -3.89 1.13 -17.89
N GLY A 312 -4.26 0.72 -19.12
CA GLY A 312 -4.23 1.64 -20.26
C GLY A 312 -5.12 2.85 -19.96
N VAL A 313 -4.88 3.97 -20.63
CA VAL A 313 -5.57 5.26 -20.39
C VAL A 313 -7.10 5.11 -20.23
N GLN A 314 -7.75 4.38 -21.14
CA GLN A 314 -9.20 4.13 -21.09
C GLN A 314 -9.61 3.12 -20.01
N SER A 315 -8.68 2.25 -19.59
CA SER A 315 -8.90 1.31 -18.49
C SER A 315 -8.82 1.99 -17.12
N VAL A 316 -8.09 3.11 -16.96
CA VAL A 316 -7.98 3.80 -15.66
C VAL A 316 -9.32 4.43 -15.28
N SER A 317 -9.98 5.09 -16.23
CA SER A 317 -11.27 5.74 -15.99
C SER A 317 -12.37 4.72 -15.66
N ASN A 318 -12.35 3.56 -16.32
CA ASN A 318 -13.24 2.44 -16.00
C ASN A 318 -13.06 1.93 -14.57
N VAL A 319 -11.82 1.89 -14.06
CA VAL A 319 -11.53 1.50 -12.67
C VAL A 319 -12.14 2.51 -11.70
N CYS A 320 -11.99 3.81 -11.95
CA CYS A 320 -12.60 4.85 -11.13
C CYS A 320 -14.13 4.69 -11.06
N GLY A 321 -14.77 4.36 -12.19
CA GLY A 321 -16.22 4.17 -12.31
C GLY A 321 -16.80 2.98 -11.54
N VAL A 322 -15.99 2.00 -11.13
CA VAL A 322 -16.44 0.88 -10.28
C VAL A 322 -16.92 1.39 -8.92
N CYS A 323 -16.27 2.41 -8.36
CA CYS A 323 -16.63 3.00 -7.07
C CYS A 323 -17.35 4.35 -7.23
N HIS A 324 -16.93 5.16 -8.20
CA HIS A 324 -17.53 6.47 -8.48
C HIS A 324 -18.59 6.39 -9.58
N THR A 325 -19.47 5.40 -9.48
CA THR A 325 -20.42 5.02 -10.55
C THR A 325 -21.30 6.17 -11.00
N LEU A 326 -21.83 6.98 -10.07
CA LEU A 326 -22.67 8.14 -10.43
C LEU A 326 -21.87 9.18 -11.23
N ASN A 327 -20.64 9.48 -10.82
CA ASN A 327 -19.79 10.45 -11.53
C ASN A 327 -19.44 9.94 -12.94
N ALA A 328 -19.10 8.64 -13.06
CA ALA A 328 -18.82 8.01 -14.33
C ALA A 328 -20.04 8.02 -15.27
N GLN A 329 -21.24 7.73 -14.75
CA GLN A 329 -22.48 7.79 -15.53
C GLN A 329 -22.80 9.20 -16.03
N LEU A 330 -22.61 10.22 -15.18
CA LEU A 330 -22.79 11.61 -15.58
C LEU A 330 -21.77 12.03 -16.64
N PHE A 331 -20.51 11.60 -16.49
CA PHE A 331 -19.46 11.87 -17.48
C PHE A 331 -19.77 11.20 -18.83
N GLU A 332 -20.18 9.93 -18.82
CA GLU A 332 -20.53 9.15 -20.02
C GLU A 332 -21.64 9.85 -20.83
N GLY A 333 -22.65 10.40 -20.15
CA GLY A 333 -23.72 11.15 -20.79
C GLY A 333 -23.36 12.58 -21.20
N SER A 334 -22.15 13.05 -20.87
CA SER A 334 -21.76 14.45 -21.04
C SER A 334 -21.26 14.77 -22.46
N PRO A 335 -21.28 16.06 -22.87
CA PRO A 335 -20.65 16.50 -24.10
C PRO A 335 -19.13 16.22 -24.17
N HIS A 336 -18.47 16.10 -23.01
CA HIS A 336 -17.04 15.81 -22.95
C HIS A 336 -16.71 14.38 -23.39
N LYS A 337 -17.62 13.40 -23.19
CA LYS A 337 -17.34 12.00 -23.49
C LYS A 337 -16.88 11.80 -24.93
N LYS A 338 -17.69 12.30 -25.88
CA LYS A 338 -17.38 12.20 -27.32
C LYS A 338 -16.06 12.87 -27.67
N ALA A 339 -15.75 14.02 -27.08
CA ALA A 339 -14.51 14.75 -27.34
C ALA A 339 -13.28 14.00 -26.78
N PHE A 340 -13.41 13.39 -25.60
CA PHE A 340 -12.36 12.62 -24.96
C PHE A 340 -12.07 11.32 -25.69
N ASP A 341 -13.12 10.60 -26.13
CA ASP A 341 -12.98 9.40 -26.96
C ASP A 341 -12.26 9.68 -28.27
N GLN A 342 -12.67 10.74 -28.98
CA GLN A 342 -12.06 11.13 -30.26
C GLN A 342 -10.58 11.50 -30.11
N ARG A 343 -10.20 12.10 -28.98
CA ARG A 343 -8.83 12.52 -28.69
C ARG A 343 -8.03 11.47 -27.91
N LYS A 344 -8.64 10.33 -27.57
CA LYS A 344 -8.06 9.26 -26.73
C LYS A 344 -7.47 9.80 -25.43
N LEU A 345 -8.15 10.77 -24.82
CA LEU A 345 -7.70 11.37 -23.57
C LEU A 345 -8.13 10.50 -22.37
N PRO A 346 -7.31 10.44 -21.30
CA PRO A 346 -7.78 9.92 -20.01
C PRO A 346 -8.98 10.74 -19.54
N GLU A 347 -10.01 10.12 -18.98
CA GLU A 347 -11.24 10.82 -18.62
C GLU A 347 -11.06 11.53 -17.27
N CYS A 348 -11.25 10.81 -16.17
CA CYS A 348 -11.24 11.35 -14.82
C CYS A 348 -9.88 11.98 -14.47
N GLU A 349 -8.81 11.37 -14.93
CA GLU A 349 -7.42 11.65 -14.54
C GLU A 349 -6.92 12.98 -15.10
N VAL A 350 -7.48 13.45 -16.23
CA VAL A 350 -7.12 14.76 -16.81
C VAL A 350 -7.47 15.91 -15.86
N CYS A 351 -8.55 15.74 -15.09
CA CYS A 351 -9.01 16.74 -14.12
C CYS A 351 -8.52 16.42 -12.70
N HIS A 352 -8.57 15.15 -12.29
CA HIS A 352 -8.35 14.75 -10.90
C HIS A 352 -6.94 14.19 -10.61
N GLY A 353 -6.14 13.87 -11.63
CA GLY A 353 -4.92 13.10 -11.47
C GLY A 353 -5.19 11.61 -11.23
N ASN A 354 -4.14 10.85 -10.92
CA ASN A 354 -4.20 9.40 -10.74
C ASN A 354 -3.68 8.97 -9.36
N HIS A 355 -2.38 8.72 -9.19
CA HIS A 355 -1.75 8.31 -7.94
C HIS A 355 -1.85 9.40 -6.88
N GLY A 356 -1.69 10.67 -7.26
CA GLY A 356 -1.77 11.82 -6.36
C GLY A 356 -3.14 12.49 -6.23
N VAL A 357 -4.25 11.77 -6.46
CA VAL A 357 -5.61 12.36 -6.47
C VAL A 357 -5.96 13.11 -5.18
N GLN A 358 -6.36 14.37 -5.30
CA GLN A 358 -6.64 15.27 -4.16
C GLN A 358 -8.13 15.43 -3.89
N HIS A 359 -8.47 15.94 -2.70
CA HIS A 359 -9.86 16.21 -2.34
C HIS A 359 -10.40 17.32 -3.25
N PRO A 360 -11.49 17.09 -4.01
CA PRO A 360 -12.03 18.12 -4.87
C PRO A 360 -12.46 19.34 -4.07
N THR A 361 -12.16 20.52 -4.58
CA THR A 361 -12.62 21.79 -4.02
C THR A 361 -13.32 22.60 -5.09
N ASP A 362 -14.16 23.55 -4.66
CA ASP A 362 -14.87 24.42 -5.60
C ASP A 362 -13.89 25.23 -6.48
N ALA A 363 -12.64 25.43 -6.04
CA ALA A 363 -11.56 26.07 -6.82
C ALA A 363 -11.22 25.35 -8.12
N MET A 364 -11.48 24.04 -8.21
CA MET A 364 -11.29 23.28 -9.44
C MET A 364 -12.31 23.67 -10.52
N LEU A 365 -13.47 24.20 -10.13
CA LEU A 365 -14.54 24.59 -11.04
C LEU A 365 -14.39 26.06 -11.45
N GLY A 366 -14.60 26.34 -12.75
CA GLY A 366 -14.67 27.70 -13.26
C GLY A 366 -13.58 27.98 -14.29
N VAL A 367 -13.14 29.24 -14.37
CA VAL A 367 -12.11 29.68 -15.33
C VAL A 367 -10.98 30.47 -14.66
N GLY A 368 -11.01 30.58 -13.33
CA GLY A 368 -10.01 31.30 -12.54
C GLY A 368 -8.72 30.50 -12.33
N GLU A 369 -7.79 31.11 -11.61
CA GLU A 369 -6.56 30.45 -11.17
C GLU A 369 -6.89 29.23 -10.29
N GLY A 370 -6.26 28.08 -10.58
CA GLY A 370 -6.54 26.81 -9.91
C GLY A 370 -7.68 25.97 -10.53
N SER A 371 -8.43 26.52 -11.49
CA SER A 371 -9.45 25.74 -12.22
C SER A 371 -8.81 24.71 -13.16
N VAL A 372 -9.38 23.51 -13.18
CA VAL A 372 -8.97 22.47 -14.13
C VAL A 372 -9.55 22.71 -15.53
N CYS A 373 -10.67 23.43 -15.63
CA CYS A 373 -11.33 23.71 -16.91
C CYS A 373 -10.47 24.66 -17.78
N SER A 374 -9.77 25.60 -17.15
CA SER A 374 -8.92 26.59 -17.82
C SER A 374 -7.74 25.99 -18.59
N ARG A 375 -7.40 24.71 -18.33
CA ARG A 375 -6.36 23.97 -19.07
C ARG A 375 -6.75 23.77 -20.55
N CYS A 376 -8.05 23.74 -20.85
CA CYS A 376 -8.58 23.55 -22.19
C CYS A 376 -9.49 24.69 -22.65
N HIS A 377 -10.16 25.40 -21.73
CA HIS A 377 -11.08 26.51 -22.02
C HIS A 377 -10.44 27.85 -21.62
N THR A 378 -9.78 28.51 -22.57
CA THR A 378 -9.00 29.74 -22.31
C THR A 378 -9.77 31.03 -22.50
N LEU A 379 -9.29 32.09 -21.86
CA LEU A 379 -9.85 33.44 -21.93
C LEU A 379 -9.72 34.00 -23.35
N GLY A 380 -10.84 34.31 -24.00
CA GLY A 380 -10.90 34.76 -25.40
C GLY A 380 -11.46 33.71 -26.37
N ASP A 381 -11.66 32.48 -25.91
CA ASP A 381 -12.41 31.48 -26.66
C ASP A 381 -13.92 31.81 -26.57
N THR A 382 -14.57 31.96 -27.72
CA THR A 382 -16.05 32.11 -27.78
C THR A 382 -16.75 30.78 -27.52
N SER A 383 -16.00 29.73 -27.17
CA SER A 383 -16.56 28.42 -26.84
C SER A 383 -17.56 28.51 -25.69
N SER A 384 -18.72 27.89 -25.92
CA SER A 384 -19.79 27.76 -24.93
C SER A 384 -19.28 27.16 -23.61
N GLY A 385 -18.25 26.31 -23.64
CA GLY A 385 -17.64 25.70 -22.47
C GLY A 385 -17.03 26.69 -21.48
N TYR A 386 -16.35 27.74 -21.96
CA TYR A 386 -15.77 28.78 -21.07
C TYR A 386 -16.87 29.50 -20.28
N GLN A 387 -17.94 29.90 -20.97
CA GLN A 387 -19.06 30.60 -20.34
C GLN A 387 -19.82 29.71 -19.36
N VAL A 388 -20.06 28.44 -19.73
CA VAL A 388 -20.70 27.47 -18.84
C VAL A 388 -19.88 27.27 -17.57
N ALA A 389 -18.57 27.02 -17.67
CA ALA A 389 -17.72 26.86 -16.50
C ALA A 389 -17.74 28.09 -15.58
N LYS A 390 -17.63 29.29 -16.17
CA LYS A 390 -17.72 30.56 -15.42
C LYS A 390 -19.05 30.70 -14.68
N VAL A 391 -20.17 30.43 -15.35
CA VAL A 391 -21.52 30.50 -14.75
C VAL A 391 -21.67 29.47 -13.63
N MET A 392 -21.23 28.22 -13.85
CA MET A 392 -21.30 27.17 -12.85
C MET A 392 -20.57 27.57 -11.55
N ARG A 393 -19.37 28.15 -11.67
CA ARG A 393 -18.62 28.66 -10.53
C ARG A 393 -19.36 29.76 -9.79
N LEU A 394 -19.87 30.76 -10.51
CA LEU A 394 -20.64 31.86 -9.91
C LEU A 394 -21.87 31.37 -9.15
N MET A 395 -22.55 30.33 -9.63
CA MET A 395 -23.72 29.78 -8.95
C MET A 395 -23.36 29.07 -7.64
N ILE A 396 -22.25 28.30 -7.62
CA ILE A 396 -21.74 27.69 -6.37
C ILE A 396 -21.34 28.77 -5.37
N ASP A 397 -20.60 29.80 -5.81
CA ASP A 397 -20.18 30.90 -4.94
C ASP A 397 -21.40 31.64 -4.37
N SER A 398 -22.41 31.90 -5.20
CA SER A 398 -23.64 32.56 -4.78
C SER A 398 -24.36 31.77 -3.69
N LEU A 399 -24.56 30.45 -3.87
CA LEU A 399 -25.21 29.61 -2.87
C LEU A 399 -24.37 29.52 -1.58
N THR A 400 -23.05 29.32 -1.72
CA THR A 400 -22.14 29.22 -0.57
C THR A 400 -22.14 30.51 0.25
N ASN A 401 -22.09 31.67 -0.40
CA ASN A 401 -22.15 32.97 0.26
C ASN A 401 -23.51 33.20 0.93
N ARG A 402 -24.61 32.82 0.26
CA ARG A 402 -25.96 32.98 0.83
C ARG A 402 -26.19 32.05 2.02
N GLN A 403 -25.73 30.80 1.95
CA GLN A 403 -25.75 29.89 3.08
C GLN A 403 -24.93 30.44 4.25
N GLY A 404 -23.72 30.94 3.98
CA GLY A 404 -22.88 31.55 5.01
C GLY A 404 -23.51 32.79 5.66
N LEU A 405 -24.27 33.58 4.91
CA LEU A 405 -25.06 34.69 5.45
C LEU A 405 -26.19 34.18 6.35
N ALA A 406 -26.96 33.19 5.90
CA ALA A 406 -28.03 32.57 6.69
C ALA A 406 -27.48 32.04 8.02
N GLU A 407 -26.36 31.29 7.99
CA GLU A 407 -25.74 30.74 9.20
C GLU A 407 -25.32 31.84 10.18
N ARG A 408 -24.81 32.98 9.70
CA ARG A 408 -24.44 34.11 10.58
C ARG A 408 -25.66 34.77 11.23
N LEU A 409 -26.71 35.03 10.47
CA LEU A 409 -27.94 35.66 10.97
C LEU A 409 -28.65 34.77 11.98
N LEU A 410 -28.77 33.47 11.69
CA LEU A 410 -29.37 32.51 12.61
C LEU A 410 -28.56 32.39 13.91
N LYS A 411 -27.22 32.36 13.83
CA LYS A 411 -26.36 32.38 15.02
C LYS A 411 -26.52 33.67 15.83
N GLU A 412 -26.65 34.82 15.18
CA GLU A 412 -26.92 36.08 15.87
C GLU A 412 -28.28 36.07 16.57
N ALA A 413 -29.33 35.56 15.92
CA ALA A 413 -30.66 35.42 16.51
C ALA A 413 -30.63 34.47 17.73
N GLU A 414 -29.96 33.32 17.62
CA GLU A 414 -29.76 32.35 18.71
C GLU A 414 -29.05 32.99 19.90
N GLN A 415 -27.97 33.76 19.66
CA GLN A 415 -27.25 34.49 20.71
C GLN A 415 -28.12 35.55 21.41
N LYS A 416 -29.12 36.09 20.72
CA LYS A 416 -30.13 37.00 21.29
C LYS A 416 -31.27 36.28 22.01
N GLY A 417 -31.22 34.95 22.10
CA GLY A 417 -32.22 34.11 22.77
C GLY A 417 -33.49 33.86 21.96
N MET A 418 -33.43 34.03 20.63
CA MET A 418 -34.56 33.73 19.74
C MET A 418 -34.58 32.24 19.37
N GLU A 419 -35.77 31.67 19.19
CA GLU A 419 -35.95 30.30 18.72
C GLU A 419 -35.70 30.25 17.21
N VAL A 420 -34.68 29.49 16.78
CA VAL A 420 -34.27 29.37 15.37
C VAL A 420 -33.84 27.94 14.99
N SER A 421 -34.19 26.94 15.81
CA SER A 421 -33.74 25.55 15.64
C SER A 421 -34.28 24.94 14.34
N GLU A 422 -35.54 25.25 14.01
CA GLU A 422 -36.17 24.81 12.77
C GLU A 422 -35.46 25.40 11.54
N ALA A 423 -35.13 26.70 11.59
CA ALA A 423 -34.40 27.36 10.50
C ALA A 423 -33.00 26.76 10.30
N PHE A 424 -32.28 26.42 11.38
CA PHE A 424 -31.00 25.69 11.28
C PHE A 424 -31.17 24.29 10.68
N TYR A 425 -32.21 23.56 11.05
CA TYR A 425 -32.51 22.25 10.48
C TYR A 425 -32.78 22.35 8.98
N ASN A 426 -33.63 23.29 8.58
CA ASN A 426 -33.99 23.54 7.18
C ASN A 426 -32.77 23.96 6.35
N LEU A 427 -31.87 24.78 6.91
CA LEU A 427 -30.65 25.22 6.23
C LEU A 427 -29.71 24.06 5.86
N ARG A 428 -29.77 22.91 6.54
CA ARG A 428 -29.04 21.70 6.13
C ARG A 428 -29.46 21.21 4.74
N GLY A 429 -30.69 21.49 4.33
CA GLY A 429 -31.18 21.22 2.98
C GLY A 429 -30.40 21.99 1.90
N ALA A 430 -29.97 23.22 2.17
CA ALA A 430 -29.12 23.98 1.24
C ALA A 430 -27.73 23.33 1.08
N ARG A 431 -27.17 22.83 2.19
CA ARG A 431 -25.90 22.08 2.16
C ARG A 431 -26.00 20.78 1.37
N GLN A 432 -27.11 20.05 1.52
CA GLN A 432 -27.40 18.86 0.72
C GLN A 432 -27.50 19.20 -0.78
N SER A 433 -28.22 20.26 -1.12
CA SER A 433 -28.31 20.76 -2.50
C SER A 433 -26.96 21.17 -3.09
N LEU A 434 -26.05 21.72 -2.28
CA LEU A 434 -24.69 22.03 -2.71
C LEU A 434 -23.87 20.76 -2.99
N MET A 435 -24.05 19.69 -2.21
CA MET A 435 -23.42 18.40 -2.47
C MET A 435 -23.95 17.77 -3.77
N GLU A 436 -25.27 17.80 -3.99
CA GLU A 436 -25.90 17.35 -5.23
C GLU A 436 -25.37 18.12 -6.45
N ALA A 437 -25.24 19.45 -6.34
CA ALA A 437 -24.68 20.29 -7.39
C ALA A 437 -23.21 19.95 -7.71
N ARG A 438 -22.37 19.71 -6.69
CA ARG A 438 -20.97 19.30 -6.87
C ARG A 438 -20.84 17.97 -7.62
N THR A 439 -21.74 17.03 -7.37
CA THR A 439 -21.82 15.79 -8.16
C THR A 439 -22.24 16.07 -9.60
N ALA A 440 -23.26 16.91 -9.79
CA ALA A 440 -23.80 17.28 -11.11
C ALA A 440 -22.79 17.99 -12.03
N VAL A 441 -21.66 18.50 -11.51
CA VAL A 441 -20.55 19.03 -12.33
C VAL A 441 -20.12 18.05 -13.42
N HIS A 442 -20.11 16.74 -13.12
CA HIS A 442 -19.66 15.70 -14.04
C HIS A 442 -20.58 15.51 -15.26
N ALA A 443 -21.80 16.07 -15.26
CA ALA A 443 -22.65 16.09 -16.44
C ALA A 443 -22.17 17.11 -17.49
N PHE A 444 -21.40 18.11 -17.06
CA PHE A 444 -20.97 19.26 -17.86
C PHE A 444 -22.12 19.93 -18.63
N ASP A 445 -23.31 19.89 -18.03
CA ASP A 445 -24.54 20.44 -18.55
C ASP A 445 -25.13 21.42 -17.53
N LEU A 446 -25.36 22.65 -17.97
CA LEU A 446 -25.82 23.72 -17.08
C LEU A 446 -27.25 23.46 -16.56
N ALA A 447 -28.12 22.83 -17.36
CA ALA A 447 -29.49 22.57 -16.96
C ALA A 447 -29.55 21.58 -15.78
N THR A 448 -28.80 20.48 -15.89
CA THR A 448 -28.66 19.46 -14.85
C THR A 448 -28.03 20.04 -13.58
N PHE A 449 -27.01 20.88 -13.74
CA PHE A 449 -26.29 21.51 -12.63
C PHE A 449 -27.13 22.57 -11.88
N LYS A 450 -27.98 23.32 -12.61
CA LYS A 450 -28.78 24.42 -12.06
C LYS A 450 -29.88 23.96 -11.11
N GLY A 451 -30.50 22.81 -11.36
CA GLY A 451 -31.64 22.29 -10.59
C GLY A 451 -31.38 22.24 -9.07
N PRO A 452 -30.34 21.52 -8.61
CA PRO A 452 -29.99 21.46 -7.19
C PRO A 452 -29.65 22.84 -6.60
N LEU A 453 -28.95 23.70 -7.34
CA LEU A 453 -28.56 25.03 -6.85
C LEU A 453 -29.75 25.97 -6.66
N ASP A 454 -30.73 25.95 -7.57
CA ASP A 454 -31.95 26.76 -7.41
C ASP A 454 -32.75 26.33 -6.17
N LYS A 455 -32.85 25.01 -5.94
CA LYS A 455 -33.48 24.46 -4.74
C LYS A 455 -32.73 24.91 -3.48
N GLY A 456 -31.41 24.75 -3.46
CA GLY A 456 -30.57 25.20 -2.34
C GLY A 456 -30.67 26.70 -2.09
N MET A 457 -30.72 27.51 -3.15
CA MET A 457 -30.85 28.96 -3.06
C MET A 457 -32.18 29.38 -2.44
N LYS A 458 -33.29 28.73 -2.79
CA LYS A 458 -34.59 28.98 -2.14
C LYS A 458 -34.54 28.70 -0.63
N ILE A 459 -33.93 27.58 -0.24
CA ILE A 459 -33.77 27.20 1.18
C ILE A 459 -32.89 28.22 1.91
N ALA A 460 -31.74 28.59 1.33
CA ALA A 460 -30.84 29.56 1.93
C ALA A 460 -31.46 30.95 2.05
N ASN A 461 -32.25 31.37 1.05
CA ASN A 461 -32.98 32.63 1.08
C ASN A 461 -34.03 32.64 2.20
N GLN A 462 -34.80 31.56 2.35
CA GLN A 462 -35.78 31.45 3.44
C GLN A 462 -35.09 31.51 4.81
N ALA A 463 -33.99 30.78 5.00
CA ALA A 463 -33.24 30.81 6.26
C ALA A 463 -32.65 32.21 6.57
N VAL A 464 -32.26 32.99 5.55
CA VAL A 464 -31.89 34.40 5.75
C VAL A 464 -33.07 35.20 6.28
N LEU A 465 -34.25 35.07 5.65
CA LEU A 465 -35.46 35.77 6.08
C LEU A 465 -35.89 35.37 7.49
N ASP A 466 -35.81 34.09 7.84
CA ASP A 466 -36.12 33.58 9.17
C ASP A 466 -35.18 34.19 10.22
N GLY A 467 -33.88 34.27 9.91
CA GLY A 467 -32.88 34.92 10.77
C GLY A 467 -33.13 36.41 10.94
N GLU A 468 -33.38 37.15 9.85
CA GLU A 468 -33.72 38.57 9.90
C GLU A 468 -35.00 38.83 10.70
N SER A 469 -36.03 38.02 10.48
CA SER A 469 -37.31 38.10 11.20
C SER A 469 -37.14 37.85 12.69
N ALA A 470 -36.37 36.84 13.08
CA ALA A 470 -36.08 36.55 14.49
C ALA A 470 -35.31 37.69 15.16
N ILE A 471 -34.30 38.26 14.48
CA ILE A 471 -33.56 39.43 15.00
C ILE A 471 -34.50 40.65 15.12
N HIS A 472 -35.37 40.88 14.14
CA HIS A 472 -36.33 41.96 14.19
C HIS A 472 -37.34 41.78 15.33
N GLU A 473 -37.85 40.56 15.53
CA GLU A 473 -38.75 40.23 16.61
C GLU A 473 -38.12 40.44 17.99
N TYR A 474 -36.83 40.11 18.15
CA TYR A 474 -36.07 40.45 19.37
C TYR A 474 -36.16 41.95 19.69
N TYR A 475 -35.85 42.81 18.71
CA TYR A 475 -35.90 44.25 18.93
C TYR A 475 -37.34 44.73 19.17
N PHE A 476 -38.32 44.22 18.43
CA PHE A 476 -39.73 44.56 18.61
C PHE A 476 -40.19 44.25 20.05
N ARG A 477 -39.91 43.04 20.56
CA ARG A 477 -40.25 42.64 21.94
C ARG A 477 -39.58 43.55 22.97
N ARG A 478 -38.34 43.98 22.73
CA ARG A 478 -37.58 44.85 23.64
C ARG A 478 -38.12 46.28 23.68
N TRP A 479 -38.41 46.87 22.51
CA TRP A 479 -39.06 48.18 22.42
C TRP A 479 -40.47 48.16 22.99
N GLY A 480 -41.26 47.13 22.68
CA GLY A 480 -42.62 46.96 23.22
C GLY A 480 -42.63 46.84 24.75
N LEU A 481 -41.71 46.07 25.33
CA LEU A 481 -41.54 45.99 26.79
C LEU A 481 -41.14 47.34 27.38
N GLY A 482 -40.21 48.06 26.74
CA GLY A 482 -39.79 49.40 27.17
C GLY A 482 -40.96 50.40 27.20
N ILE A 483 -41.74 50.46 26.11
CA ILE A 483 -42.90 51.36 25.99
C ILE A 483 -43.98 50.96 27.01
N SER A 484 -44.30 49.67 27.12
CA SER A 484 -45.31 49.18 28.07
C SER A 484 -44.91 49.48 29.51
N THR A 485 -43.64 49.27 29.85
CA THR A 485 -43.10 49.59 31.18
C THR A 485 -43.18 51.09 31.46
N LEU A 486 -42.89 51.95 30.48
CA LEU A 486 -43.01 53.40 30.62
C LEU A 486 -44.47 53.81 30.89
N ILE A 487 -45.42 53.30 30.10
CA ILE A 487 -46.86 53.58 30.27
C ILE A 487 -47.33 53.13 31.65
N ILE A 488 -46.99 51.90 32.06
CA ILE A 488 -47.35 51.36 33.38
C ILE A 488 -46.73 52.22 34.49
N THR A 489 -45.47 52.63 34.34
CA THR A 489 -44.78 53.47 35.34
C THR A 489 -45.44 54.85 35.45
N VAL A 490 -45.80 55.47 34.33
CA VAL A 490 -46.52 56.77 34.32
C VAL A 490 -47.89 56.63 34.96
N LEU A 491 -48.65 55.58 34.66
CA LEU A 491 -49.95 55.31 35.27
C LEU A 491 -49.82 55.06 36.77
N ALA A 492 -48.87 54.23 37.19
CA ALA A 492 -48.61 53.95 38.60
C ALA A 492 -48.20 55.21 39.37
N PHE A 493 -47.34 56.05 38.77
CA PHE A 493 -46.95 57.33 39.36
C PHE A 493 -48.12 58.33 39.43
N GLY A 494 -48.95 58.41 38.38
CA GLY A 494 -50.16 59.21 38.38
C GLY A 494 -51.15 58.76 39.46
N LEU A 495 -51.34 57.45 39.63
CA LEU A 495 -52.17 56.87 40.69
C LEU A 495 -51.62 57.23 42.07
N PHE A 496 -50.30 57.12 42.27
CA PHE A 496 -49.62 57.49 43.50
C PHE A 496 -49.84 58.98 43.85
N LEU A 497 -49.69 59.88 42.88
CA LEU A 497 -49.95 61.31 43.08
C LEU A 497 -51.42 61.57 43.45
N ARG A 498 -52.36 60.89 42.78
CA ARG A 498 -53.79 61.06 43.04
C ARG A 498 -54.20 60.54 44.42
N ILE A 499 -53.67 59.39 44.85
CA ILE A 499 -53.84 58.86 46.21
C ILE A 499 -53.32 59.88 47.21
N ARG A 500 -52.12 60.43 46.99
CA ARG A 500 -51.53 61.43 47.89
C ARG A 500 -52.35 62.72 47.96
N GLN A 501 -52.96 63.14 46.86
CA GLN A 501 -53.86 64.30 46.84
C GLN A 501 -55.14 64.02 47.62
N ALA A 502 -55.80 62.88 47.39
CA ALA A 502 -57.00 62.47 48.12
C ALA A 502 -56.74 62.36 49.63
N ASP A 503 -55.57 61.85 50.01
CA ASP A 503 -55.11 61.79 51.40
C ASP A 503 -54.97 63.17 52.05
N ARG A 504 -54.45 64.17 51.30
CA ARG A 504 -54.36 65.56 51.76
C ARG A 504 -55.75 66.18 51.92
N GLU A 505 -56.62 66.02 50.92
CA GLU A 505 -58.00 66.50 50.94
C GLU A 505 -58.79 65.91 52.12
N TRP A 506 -58.63 64.61 52.40
CA TRP A 506 -59.24 63.94 53.55
C TRP A 506 -58.73 64.51 54.88
N ARG A 507 -57.41 64.69 55.03
CA ARG A 507 -56.82 65.29 56.25
C ARG A 507 -57.25 66.74 56.46
N GLU A 508 -57.38 67.54 55.41
CA GLU A 508 -57.90 68.91 55.50
C GLU A 508 -59.38 68.93 55.90
N LYS A 509 -60.18 68.01 55.37
CA LYS A 509 -61.60 67.86 55.75
C LYS A 509 -61.76 67.48 57.23
N GLN A 510 -60.90 66.60 57.73
CA GLN A 510 -60.84 66.22 59.15
C GLN A 510 -60.38 67.37 60.07
N ARG A 511 -59.60 68.34 59.57
CA ARG A 511 -59.20 69.54 60.35
C ARG A 511 -60.25 70.65 60.37
N ARG A 512 -61.24 70.61 59.47
CA ARG A 512 -62.32 71.60 59.37
C ARG A 512 -63.61 71.17 60.09
N MET A 513 -63.68 69.90 60.51
CA MET A 513 -64.65 69.38 61.48
C MET A 513 -64.05 69.51 62.88
#